data_AF-A0A9X9A1H2-F1
#
_entry.id   AF-A0A9X9A1H2-F1
#
_cell.length_a   1.000
_cell.length_b   1.000
_cell.length_c   1.000
_cell.angle_alpha   90.00
_cell.angle_beta   90.00
_cell.angle_gamma   90.00
#
_symmetry.space_group_name_H-M   'P 1'
#
loop_
_entity.id
_entity.type
_entity.pdbx_description
1 polymer ?
#
loop_
_entity_poly.entity_id
_entity_poly.type
_entity_poly.pdbx_seq_one_letter_code
_entity_poly.pdbx_strand_id
1 'polypeptide(L)'
;FQYIKNADAILFVTYYNHVFSRADREFLIQLGRVKDTFALDKMFFLINAADLAESEEELEMVKGYIANQLLQYGIRNPRLFAISSLCALEEKQGKNVEKEKYGILQNSGITKFEESFTSFMMRDLMLVSVHALYGALQGANQLLVNMIKGAKQGNEEKEKQTKKYEAERDQLLHIISSYSVLAEEQAMQNEVKELLYYVQQRLFLR
;
A
#
# COMPACT_ATOMS: atom_id res chain seq x y z
N PHE A 1 6.50 -8.64 -12.78
CA PHE A 1 5.84 -7.56 -12.00
C PHE A 1 6.81 -6.66 -11.23
N GLN A 2 7.85 -7.18 -10.56
CA GLN A 2 8.77 -6.34 -9.76
C GLN A 2 9.50 -5.27 -10.59
N TYR A 3 9.94 -5.61 -11.81
CA TYR A 3 10.57 -4.66 -12.74
C TYR A 3 9.65 -3.53 -13.20
N ILE A 4 8.34 -3.80 -13.31
CA ILE A 4 7.36 -2.80 -13.74
C ILE A 4 7.02 -1.84 -12.61
N LYS A 5 6.90 -2.36 -11.38
CA LYS A 5 6.62 -1.55 -10.19
C LYS A 5 7.71 -0.50 -9.94
N ASN A 6 8.96 -0.85 -10.27
CA ASN A 6 10.12 0.01 -10.05
C ASN A 6 10.56 0.76 -11.31
N ALA A 7 9.85 0.62 -12.44
CA ALA A 7 10.20 1.32 -13.66
C ALA A 7 9.80 2.81 -13.57
N ASP A 8 10.65 3.67 -14.11
CA ASP A 8 10.37 5.10 -14.23
C ASP A 8 9.43 5.39 -15.40
N ALA A 9 9.54 4.62 -16.48
CA ALA A 9 8.64 4.64 -17.62
C ALA A 9 8.53 3.25 -18.27
N ILE A 10 7.40 2.97 -18.92
CA ILE A 10 7.12 1.71 -19.60
C ILE A 10 6.78 2.00 -21.05
N LEU A 11 7.54 1.40 -21.97
CA LEU A 11 7.30 1.47 -23.40
C LEU A 11 6.66 0.18 -23.87
N PHE A 12 5.43 0.27 -24.37
CA PHE A 12 4.71 -0.84 -24.96
C PHE A 12 4.69 -0.68 -26.48
N VAL A 13 5.41 -1.53 -27.21
CA VAL A 13 5.50 -1.45 -28.67
C VAL A 13 4.60 -2.52 -29.29
N THR A 14 3.64 -2.08 -30.11
CA THR A 14 2.76 -2.96 -30.88
C THR A 14 2.96 -2.72 -32.37
N TYR A 15 2.74 -3.76 -33.17
CA TYR A 15 2.80 -3.64 -34.63
C TYR A 15 1.45 -3.17 -35.17
N TYR A 16 1.47 -2.27 -36.16
CA TYR A 16 0.28 -1.67 -36.77
C TYR A 16 -0.78 -2.70 -37.21
N ASN A 17 -0.39 -3.73 -37.96
CA ASN A 17 -1.32 -4.76 -38.48
C ASN A 17 -1.81 -5.76 -37.43
N HIS A 18 -1.13 -5.86 -36.29
CA HIS A 18 -1.41 -6.87 -35.27
C HIS A 18 -1.45 -6.22 -33.90
N VAL A 19 -2.60 -5.62 -33.64
CA VAL A 19 -2.90 -4.99 -32.36
C VAL A 19 -3.13 -6.06 -31.29
N PHE A 20 -2.22 -6.13 -30.32
CA PHE A 20 -2.23 -6.98 -29.11
C PHE A 20 -2.53 -8.47 -29.32
N SER A 21 -1.52 -9.32 -29.12
CA SER A 21 -1.71 -10.76 -29.03
C SER A 21 -2.51 -11.17 -27.80
N ARG A 22 -2.93 -12.45 -27.73
CA ARG A 22 -3.60 -13.01 -26.54
C ARG A 22 -2.75 -12.88 -25.27
N ALA A 23 -1.42 -13.00 -25.40
CA ALA A 23 -0.50 -12.81 -24.28
C ALA A 23 -0.42 -11.35 -23.85
N ASP A 24 -0.37 -10.41 -24.81
CA ASP A 24 -0.35 -8.96 -24.53
C ASP A 24 -1.62 -8.52 -23.81
N ARG A 25 -2.78 -9.05 -24.21
CA ARG A 25 -4.06 -8.77 -23.56
C ARG A 25 -4.06 -9.14 -22.09
N GLU A 26 -3.68 -10.38 -21.75
CA GLU A 26 -3.65 -10.83 -20.35
C GLU A 26 -2.68 -9.99 -19.51
N PHE A 27 -1.53 -9.64 -20.09
CA PHE A 27 -0.57 -8.76 -19.45
C PHE A 27 -1.15 -7.36 -19.17
N LEU A 28 -1.78 -6.73 -20.16
CA LEU A 28 -2.38 -5.39 -20.02
C LEU A 28 -3.56 -5.37 -19.04
N ILE A 29 -4.38 -6.42 -19.02
CA ILE A 29 -5.48 -6.57 -18.03
C ILE A 29 -4.91 -6.69 -16.61
N GLN A 30 -3.87 -7.49 -16.42
CA GLN A 30 -3.23 -7.61 -15.11
C GLN A 30 -2.62 -6.28 -14.67
N LEU A 31 -2.07 -5.51 -15.62
CA LEU A 31 -1.52 -4.19 -15.35
C LEU A 31 -2.59 -3.15 -14.98
N GLY A 32 -3.70 -3.10 -15.71
CA GLY A 32 -4.82 -2.20 -15.41
C GLY A 32 -5.52 -2.49 -14.08
N ARG A 33 -5.37 -3.70 -13.54
CA ARG A 33 -5.87 -4.08 -12.20
C ARG A 33 -4.98 -3.59 -11.06
N VAL A 34 -3.74 -3.20 -11.34
CA VAL A 34 -2.87 -2.61 -10.32
C VAL A 34 -3.43 -1.23 -10.00
N LYS A 35 -4.06 -1.08 -8.82
CA LYS A 35 -4.71 0.16 -8.33
C LYS A 35 -3.78 1.37 -8.19
N ASP A 36 -2.50 1.20 -8.53
CA ASP A 36 -1.53 2.27 -8.49
C ASP A 36 -1.70 3.10 -9.76
N THR A 37 -2.50 4.16 -9.69
CA THR A 37 -2.66 5.17 -10.76
C THR A 37 -1.30 5.59 -11.33
N PHE A 38 -0.26 5.53 -10.49
CA PHE A 38 1.11 5.83 -10.82
C PHE A 38 1.76 4.90 -11.85
N ALA A 39 1.37 3.62 -11.91
CA ALA A 39 1.89 2.70 -12.91
C ALA A 39 1.30 2.97 -14.30
N LEU A 40 0.08 3.49 -14.37
CA LEU A 40 -0.64 3.78 -15.61
C LEU A 40 -0.16 5.08 -16.26
N ASP A 41 0.13 6.12 -15.46
CA ASP A 41 0.61 7.41 -15.96
C ASP A 41 2.03 7.34 -16.58
N LYS A 42 2.76 6.26 -16.29
CA LYS A 42 4.11 5.96 -16.80
C LYS A 42 4.14 5.22 -18.14
N MET A 43 2.98 4.87 -18.70
CA MET A 43 2.91 4.03 -19.89
C MET A 43 2.83 4.83 -21.18
N PHE A 44 3.66 4.42 -22.13
CA PHE A 44 3.73 4.94 -23.48
C PHE A 44 3.49 3.80 -24.46
N PHE A 45 2.51 3.96 -25.33
CA PHE A 45 2.10 2.97 -26.32
C PHE A 45 2.57 3.42 -27.71
N LEU A 46 3.46 2.63 -28.31
CA LEU A 46 4.04 2.89 -29.61
C LEU A 46 3.42 1.94 -30.64
N ILE A 47 2.71 2.51 -31.61
CA ILE A 47 2.17 1.80 -32.77
C ILE A 47 3.25 1.88 -33.86
N ASN A 48 4.04 0.82 -33.96
CA ASN A 48 5.15 0.74 -34.89
C ASN A 48 4.68 0.32 -36.29
N ALA A 49 5.49 0.63 -37.30
CA ALA A 49 5.20 0.39 -38.72
C ALA A 49 3.97 1.17 -39.22
N ALA A 50 3.72 2.37 -38.67
CA ALA A 50 2.64 3.24 -39.11
C ALA A 50 2.86 3.84 -40.52
N ASP A 51 4.08 3.75 -41.06
CA ASP A 51 4.40 4.05 -42.46
C ASP A 51 3.68 3.13 -43.46
N LEU A 52 3.21 1.96 -43.00
CA LEU A 52 2.49 1.00 -43.84
C LEU A 52 0.99 1.31 -44.01
N ALA A 53 0.47 2.31 -43.29
CA ALA A 53 -0.94 2.67 -43.40
C ALA A 53 -1.25 3.23 -44.80
N GLU A 54 -2.38 2.81 -45.39
CA GLU A 54 -2.77 3.22 -46.74
C GLU A 54 -3.35 4.65 -46.74
N SER A 55 -3.87 5.12 -45.60
CA SER A 55 -4.43 6.46 -45.43
C SER A 55 -4.32 6.97 -43.98
N GLU A 56 -4.43 8.28 -43.79
CA GLU A 56 -4.54 8.89 -42.46
C GLU A 56 -5.80 8.42 -41.72
N GLU A 57 -6.89 8.18 -42.45
CA GLU A 57 -8.16 7.69 -41.89
C GLU A 57 -8.00 6.28 -41.29
N GLU A 58 -7.29 5.40 -42.00
CA GLU A 58 -6.98 4.05 -41.52
C GLU A 58 -6.12 4.08 -40.25
N LEU A 59 -5.08 4.93 -40.23
CA LEU A 59 -4.25 5.09 -39.05
C LEU A 59 -5.06 5.57 -37.84
N GLU A 60 -5.99 6.51 -38.05
CA GLU A 60 -6.83 7.03 -36.98
C GLU A 60 -7.85 6.00 -36.49
N MET A 61 -8.41 5.18 -37.39
CA MET A 61 -9.24 4.04 -37.01
C MET A 61 -8.47 3.04 -36.14
N VAL A 62 -7.24 2.69 -36.50
CA VAL A 62 -6.39 1.77 -35.72
C VAL A 62 -6.04 2.34 -34.35
N LYS A 63 -5.69 3.63 -34.27
CA LYS A 63 -5.48 4.31 -32.98
C LYS A 63 -6.73 4.29 -32.11
N GLY A 64 -7.89 4.58 -32.68
CA GLY A 64 -9.17 4.55 -31.99
C GLY A 64 -9.50 3.15 -31.46
N TYR A 65 -9.25 2.11 -32.27
CA TYR A 65 -9.40 0.71 -31.85
C TYR A 65 -8.49 0.38 -30.66
N ILE A 66 -7.22 0.73 -30.73
CA ILE A 66 -6.24 0.51 -29.64
C ILE A 66 -6.67 1.24 -28.37
N ALA A 67 -7.03 2.51 -28.48
CA ALA A 67 -7.46 3.32 -27.34
C ALA A 67 -8.67 2.69 -26.64
N ASN A 68 -9.65 2.21 -27.41
CA ASN A 68 -10.83 1.54 -26.86
C ASN A 68 -10.47 0.22 -26.16
N GLN A 69 -9.56 -0.58 -26.71
CA GLN A 69 -9.12 -1.82 -26.06
C GLN A 69 -8.38 -1.55 -24.75
N LEU A 70 -7.48 -0.56 -24.72
CA LEU A 70 -6.77 -0.16 -23.51
C LEU A 70 -7.74 0.29 -22.41
N LEU A 71 -8.79 1.03 -22.80
CA LEU A 71 -9.84 1.46 -21.88
C LEU A 71 -10.61 0.27 -21.30
N GLN A 72 -10.91 -0.76 -22.11
CA GLN A 72 -11.51 -2.02 -21.64
C GLN A 72 -10.60 -2.76 -20.65
N TYR A 73 -9.29 -2.66 -20.80
CA TYR A 73 -8.31 -3.26 -19.88
C TYR A 73 -8.10 -2.45 -18.60
N GLY A 74 -8.80 -1.31 -18.46
CA GLY A 74 -8.71 -0.44 -17.28
C GLY A 74 -7.61 0.63 -17.38
N ILE A 75 -6.96 0.76 -18.53
CA ILE A 75 -5.92 1.76 -18.79
C ILE A 75 -6.59 3.03 -19.32
N ARG A 76 -6.72 4.04 -18.46
CA ARG A 76 -7.35 5.32 -18.78
C ARG A 76 -6.30 6.30 -19.31
N ASN A 77 -6.65 7.08 -20.35
CA ASN A 77 -5.78 8.09 -20.97
C ASN A 77 -4.41 7.57 -21.46
N PRO A 78 -4.35 6.52 -22.31
CA PRO A 78 -3.09 6.00 -22.80
C PRO A 78 -2.34 7.01 -23.68
N ARG A 79 -1.04 7.18 -23.45
CA ARG A 79 -0.17 8.02 -24.31
C ARG A 79 0.19 7.24 -25.57
N LEU A 80 -0.55 7.46 -26.66
CA LEU A 80 -0.41 6.74 -27.92
C LEU A 80 0.41 7.53 -28.94
N PHE A 81 1.39 6.87 -29.55
CA PHE A 81 2.24 7.43 -30.62
C PHE A 81 2.33 6.46 -31.79
N ALA A 82 2.04 6.95 -32.99
CA ALA A 82 2.29 6.21 -34.23
C ALA A 82 3.70 6.53 -34.71
N ILE A 83 4.53 5.49 -34.93
CA ILE A 83 5.92 5.65 -35.33
C ILE A 83 6.30 4.67 -36.43
N SER A 84 7.33 5.05 -37.19
CA SER A 84 8.09 4.14 -38.05
C SER A 84 9.49 4.00 -37.47
N SER A 85 9.77 2.88 -36.79
CA SER A 85 11.10 2.63 -36.21
C SER A 85 12.19 2.53 -37.28
N LEU A 86 11.84 2.09 -38.49
CA LEU A 86 12.77 2.02 -39.62
C LEU A 86 13.18 3.43 -40.07
N CYS A 87 12.21 4.30 -40.34
CA CYS A 87 12.49 5.68 -40.74
C CYS A 87 13.20 6.44 -39.61
N ALA A 88 12.78 6.24 -38.35
CA ALA A 88 13.41 6.86 -37.18
C ALA A 88 14.89 6.48 -37.05
N LEU A 89 15.24 5.22 -37.34
CA LEU A 89 16.62 4.76 -37.31
C LEU A 89 17.45 5.41 -38.42
N GLU A 90 16.90 5.50 -39.64
CA GLU A 90 17.58 6.13 -40.77
C GLU A 90 17.81 7.64 -40.52
N GLU A 91 16.80 8.35 -40.01
CA GLU A 91 16.90 9.76 -39.58
C GLU A 91 18.03 9.95 -38.56
N LYS A 92 18.08 9.10 -37.52
CA LYS A 92 19.13 9.18 -36.47
C LYS A 92 20.53 8.83 -36.97
N GLN A 93 20.64 8.04 -38.03
CA GLN A 93 21.92 7.75 -38.69
C GLN A 93 22.37 8.88 -39.63
N GLY A 94 21.62 9.99 -39.71
CA GLY A 94 21.92 11.11 -40.59
C GLY A 94 21.67 10.82 -42.07
N LYS A 95 20.90 9.77 -42.38
CA LYS A 95 20.51 9.45 -43.76
C LYS A 95 19.33 10.34 -44.17
N ASN A 96 19.35 10.82 -45.41
CA ASN A 96 18.18 11.44 -46.00
C ASN A 96 17.15 10.36 -46.30
N VAL A 97 16.06 10.34 -45.53
CA VAL A 97 14.91 9.48 -45.77
C VAL A 97 14.02 10.17 -46.80
N GLU A 98 13.76 9.48 -47.90
CA GLU A 98 12.89 9.96 -48.96
C GLU A 98 11.44 10.09 -48.46
N LYS A 99 10.71 11.09 -48.97
CA LYS A 99 9.31 11.33 -48.56
C LYS A 99 8.41 10.11 -48.74
N GLU A 100 8.68 9.29 -49.76
CA GLU A 100 7.91 8.09 -50.09
C GLU A 100 8.01 7.01 -49.00
N LYS A 101 9.15 6.92 -48.28
CA LYS A 101 9.34 5.92 -47.22
C LYS A 101 8.50 6.18 -45.97
N TYR A 102 8.06 7.42 -45.76
CA TYR A 102 7.19 7.74 -44.63
C TYR A 102 5.73 7.32 -44.89
N GLY A 103 5.39 6.91 -46.11
CA GLY A 103 4.02 6.60 -46.50
C GLY A 103 3.12 7.81 -46.28
N ILE A 104 2.11 7.65 -45.45
CA ILE A 104 1.17 8.71 -45.05
C ILE A 104 1.69 9.61 -43.93
N LEU A 105 2.83 9.28 -43.31
CA LEU A 105 3.41 10.08 -42.23
C LEU A 105 4.21 11.27 -42.78
N GLN A 106 4.23 12.39 -42.05
CA GLN A 106 5.06 13.55 -42.39
C GLN A 106 6.53 13.37 -41.98
N ASN A 107 6.79 12.47 -41.02
CA ASN A 107 8.11 12.09 -40.50
C ASN A 107 7.98 10.73 -39.79
N SER A 108 9.07 10.20 -39.22
CA SER A 108 9.03 8.91 -38.51
C SER A 108 8.12 8.87 -37.28
N GLY A 109 7.58 10.00 -36.82
CA GLY A 109 6.81 10.13 -35.58
C GLY A 109 7.65 10.08 -34.30
N ILE A 110 8.95 9.74 -34.39
CA ILE A 110 9.80 9.52 -33.22
C ILE A 110 10.04 10.79 -32.42
N THR A 111 10.19 11.94 -33.09
CA THR A 111 10.48 13.22 -32.43
C THR A 111 9.38 13.62 -31.46
N LYS A 112 8.10 13.51 -31.87
CA LYS A 112 6.95 13.81 -31.01
C LYS A 112 6.90 12.91 -29.78
N PHE A 113 7.23 11.63 -29.96
CA PHE A 113 7.35 10.69 -28.86
C PHE A 113 8.48 11.09 -27.91
N GLU A 114 9.68 11.38 -28.43
CA GLU A 114 10.86 11.73 -27.62
C GLU A 114 10.67 13.02 -26.83
N GLU A 115 10.05 14.04 -27.42
CA GLU A 115 9.71 15.28 -26.71
C GLU A 115 8.75 15.03 -25.56
N SER A 116 7.68 14.25 -25.80
CA SER A 116 6.71 13.90 -24.76
C SER A 116 7.34 13.04 -23.66
N PHE A 117 8.15 12.05 -24.05
CA PHE A 117 8.86 11.16 -23.14
C PHE A 117 9.89 11.90 -22.29
N THR A 118 10.70 12.76 -22.90
CA THR A 118 11.71 13.57 -22.18
C THR A 118 11.04 14.54 -21.23
N SER A 119 9.96 15.20 -21.66
CA SER A 119 9.18 16.10 -20.80
C SER A 119 8.63 15.35 -19.58
N PHE A 120 8.10 14.15 -19.78
CA PHE A 120 7.61 13.30 -18.70
C PHE A 120 8.73 12.91 -17.72
N MET A 121 9.86 12.42 -18.25
CA MET A 121 11.00 12.00 -17.43
C MET A 121 11.59 13.16 -16.62
N MET A 122 11.61 14.37 -17.17
CA MET A 122 12.19 15.54 -16.51
C MET A 122 11.22 16.22 -15.53
N ARG A 123 9.93 16.31 -15.85
CA ARG A 123 8.95 17.08 -15.05
C ARG A 123 8.12 16.20 -14.11
N ASP A 124 7.58 15.10 -14.62
CA ASP A 124 6.59 14.32 -13.89
C ASP A 124 7.27 13.32 -12.93
N LEU A 125 8.42 12.75 -13.31
CA LEU A 125 9.15 11.79 -12.46
C LEU A 125 9.72 12.43 -11.19
N MET A 126 10.29 13.64 -11.30
CA MET A 126 10.83 14.36 -10.14
C MET A 126 9.70 14.70 -9.16
N LEU A 127 8.59 15.24 -9.67
CA LEU A 127 7.46 15.67 -8.85
C LEU A 127 6.80 14.48 -8.14
N VAL A 128 6.70 13.33 -8.80
CA VAL A 128 6.10 12.16 -8.15
C VAL A 128 7.06 11.46 -7.18
N SER A 129 8.37 11.46 -7.46
CA SER A 129 9.36 10.95 -6.51
C SER A 129 9.32 11.74 -5.19
N VAL A 130 9.20 13.07 -5.27
CA VAL A 130 9.03 13.94 -4.10
C VAL A 130 7.73 13.62 -3.35
N HIS A 131 6.61 13.45 -4.06
CA HIS A 131 5.33 13.10 -3.43
C HIS A 131 5.34 11.74 -2.73
N ALA A 132 5.94 10.72 -3.35
CA ALA A 132 6.08 9.38 -2.76
C ALA A 132 6.96 9.41 -1.51
N LEU A 133 8.07 10.14 -1.54
CA LEU A 133 8.94 10.33 -0.37
C LEU A 133 8.21 11.05 0.77
N TYR A 134 7.43 12.09 0.45
CA TYR A 134 6.63 12.80 1.44
C TYR A 134 5.59 11.89 2.10
N GLY A 135 4.89 11.07 1.33
CA GLY A 135 3.94 10.07 1.84
C GLY A 135 4.61 9.02 2.74
N ALA A 136 5.78 8.53 2.34
CA ALA A 136 6.56 7.57 3.15
C ALA A 136 7.01 8.20 4.48
N LEU A 137 7.47 9.46 4.47
CA LEU A 137 7.86 10.20 5.67
C LEU A 137 6.68 10.43 6.61
N GLN A 138 5.51 10.81 6.09
CA GLN A 138 4.31 10.94 6.91
C GLN A 138 3.91 9.61 7.55
N GLY A 139 3.92 8.51 6.79
CA GLY A 139 3.62 7.17 7.30
C GLY A 139 4.60 6.73 8.40
N ALA A 140 5.90 6.94 8.19
CA ALA A 140 6.93 6.64 9.19
C ALA A 140 6.75 7.46 10.47
N ASN A 141 6.44 8.77 10.34
CA ASN A 141 6.19 9.63 11.48
C ASN A 141 4.95 9.19 12.27
N GLN A 142 3.85 8.86 11.59
CA GLN A 142 2.63 8.37 12.23
C GLN A 142 2.89 7.05 13.00
N LEU A 143 3.69 6.16 12.41
CA LEU A 143 4.08 4.89 13.01
C LEU A 143 4.92 5.12 14.28
N LEU A 144 5.91 6.03 14.22
CA LEU A 144 6.71 6.41 15.40
C LEU A 144 5.86 7.04 16.49
N VAL A 145 4.95 7.96 16.15
CA VAL A 145 4.03 8.59 17.11
C VAL A 145 3.17 7.54 17.80
N ASN A 146 2.64 6.57 17.05
CA ASN A 146 1.83 5.49 17.61
C ASN A 146 2.66 4.57 18.51
N MET A 147 3.91 4.24 18.15
CA MET A 147 4.81 3.46 19.00
C MET A 147 5.14 4.20 20.31
N ILE A 148 5.45 5.49 20.24
CA ILE A 148 5.72 6.32 21.42
C ILE A 148 4.48 6.38 22.32
N LYS A 149 3.29 6.57 21.75
CA LYS A 149 2.03 6.60 22.50
C LYS A 149 1.75 5.27 23.18
N GLY A 150 1.90 4.15 22.46
CA GLY A 150 1.73 2.82 23.03
C GLY A 150 2.73 2.51 24.16
N ALA A 151 3.99 2.91 24.00
CA ALA A 151 5.01 2.75 25.03
C ALA A 151 4.71 3.57 26.29
N LYS A 152 4.21 4.82 26.14
CA LYS A 152 3.79 5.66 27.26
C LYS A 152 2.58 5.11 28.01
N GLN A 153 1.55 4.68 27.26
CA GLN A 153 0.35 4.07 27.86
C GLN A 153 0.70 2.81 28.66
N GLY A 154 1.53 1.93 28.12
CA GLY A 154 1.96 0.72 28.84
C GLY A 154 2.74 1.02 30.12
N ASN A 155 3.48 2.14 30.17
CA ASN A 155 4.20 2.55 31.37
C ASN A 155 3.28 3.20 32.42
N GLU A 156 2.38 4.08 31.99
CA GLU A 156 1.37 4.71 32.86
C GLU A 156 0.42 3.67 33.47
N GLU A 157 0.02 2.67 32.68
CA GLU A 157 -0.91 1.62 33.12
C GLU A 157 -0.25 0.66 34.12
N LYS A 158 1.03 0.33 33.92
CA LYS A 158 1.85 -0.38 34.92
C LYS A 158 1.99 0.43 36.20
N GLU A 159 2.32 1.72 36.11
CA GLU A 159 2.51 2.57 37.29
C GLU A 159 1.21 2.72 38.10
N LYS A 160 0.07 2.84 37.41
CA LYS A 160 -1.25 2.90 38.04
C LYS A 160 -1.62 1.60 38.76
N GLN A 161 -1.31 0.44 38.16
CA GLN A 161 -1.56 -0.85 38.79
C GLN A 161 -0.66 -1.10 40.01
N THR A 162 0.62 -0.72 39.94
CA THR A 162 1.53 -0.80 41.10
C THR A 162 1.01 0.03 42.27
N LYS A 163 0.62 1.30 42.03
CA LYS A 163 0.05 2.17 43.08
C LYS A 163 -1.24 1.62 43.66
N LYS A 164 -2.10 1.01 42.83
CA LYS A 164 -3.33 0.37 43.30
C LYS A 164 -3.03 -0.81 44.23
N TYR A 165 -2.11 -1.70 43.84
CA TYR A 165 -1.74 -2.86 44.67
C TYR A 165 -1.03 -2.46 45.96
N GLU A 166 -0.22 -1.39 45.96
CA GLU A 166 0.37 -0.85 47.18
C GLU A 166 -0.70 -0.33 48.15
N ALA A 167 -1.68 0.42 47.64
CA ALA A 167 -2.78 0.91 48.48
C ALA A 167 -3.65 -0.22 49.05
N GLU A 168 -3.97 -1.25 48.24
CA GLU A 168 -4.71 -2.43 48.70
C GLU A 168 -3.93 -3.22 49.76
N ARG A 169 -2.61 -3.39 49.58
CA ARG A 169 -1.74 -4.04 50.56
C ARG A 169 -1.74 -3.29 51.88
N ASP A 170 -1.58 -1.97 51.85
CA ASP A 170 -1.51 -1.16 53.07
C ASP A 170 -2.85 -1.16 53.82
N GLN A 171 -3.98 -1.17 53.08
CA GLN A 171 -5.31 -1.36 53.67
C GLN A 171 -5.47 -2.73 54.33
N LEU A 172 -5.05 -3.81 53.66
CA LEU A 172 -5.12 -5.17 54.22
C LEU A 172 -4.25 -5.31 55.47
N LEU A 173 -3.03 -4.77 55.45
CA LEU A 173 -2.15 -4.75 56.62
C LEU A 173 -2.78 -3.97 57.78
N HIS A 174 -3.46 -2.85 57.49
CA HIS A 174 -4.16 -2.11 58.52
C HIS A 174 -5.32 -2.91 59.12
N ILE A 175 -6.14 -3.57 58.30
CA ILE A 175 -7.24 -4.44 58.74
C ILE A 175 -6.70 -5.60 59.60
N ILE A 176 -5.64 -6.26 59.16
CA ILE A 176 -5.01 -7.36 59.89
C ILE A 176 -4.46 -6.87 61.23
N SER A 177 -3.78 -5.70 61.24
CA SER A 177 -3.21 -5.12 62.46
C SER A 177 -4.25 -4.60 63.46
N SER A 178 -5.45 -4.25 62.98
CA SER A 178 -6.57 -3.79 63.81
C SER A 178 -7.50 -4.91 64.24
N TYR A 179 -7.31 -6.13 63.72
CA TYR A 179 -8.05 -7.32 64.11
C TYR A 179 -7.58 -7.81 65.49
N SER A 180 -8.31 -7.45 66.54
CA SER A 180 -7.99 -7.88 67.91
C SER A 180 -8.61 -9.26 68.21
N VAL A 181 -7.77 -10.26 68.41
CA VAL A 181 -8.15 -11.67 68.70
C VAL A 181 -8.80 -11.86 70.10
N LEU A 182 -8.91 -10.78 70.89
CA LEU A 182 -9.45 -10.80 72.25
C LEU A 182 -10.91 -11.22 72.32
N ALA A 183 -11.73 -10.84 71.34
CA ALA A 183 -13.14 -11.19 71.30
C ALA A 183 -13.34 -12.68 70.97
N GLU A 184 -12.56 -13.20 70.01
CA GLU A 184 -12.56 -14.61 69.63
C GLU A 184 -11.98 -15.50 70.74
N GLU A 185 -10.93 -15.07 71.45
CA GLU A 185 -10.41 -15.80 72.61
C GLU A 185 -11.44 -15.90 73.74
N GLN A 186 -12.14 -14.80 74.05
CA GLN A 186 -13.20 -14.82 75.06
C GLN A 186 -14.40 -15.67 74.64
N ALA A 187 -14.79 -15.61 73.37
CA ALA A 187 -15.85 -16.47 72.84
C ALA A 187 -15.47 -17.96 72.93
N MET A 188 -14.23 -18.31 72.55
CA MET A 188 -13.74 -19.68 72.63
C MET A 188 -13.62 -20.17 74.08
N GLN A 189 -13.19 -19.33 75.02
CA GLN A 189 -13.19 -19.68 76.45
C GLN A 189 -14.60 -19.92 77.00
N ASN A 190 -15.59 -19.14 76.57
CA ASN A 190 -16.98 -19.32 77.00
C ASN A 190 -17.58 -20.59 76.40
N GLU A 191 -17.30 -20.90 75.13
CA GLU A 191 -17.75 -22.13 74.47
C GLU A 191 -17.16 -23.37 75.15
N VAL A 192 -15.86 -23.35 75.50
CA VAL A 192 -15.22 -24.42 76.28
C VAL A 192 -15.90 -24.61 77.64
N LYS A 193 -16.26 -23.52 78.34
CA LYS A 193 -16.98 -23.60 79.62
C LYS A 193 -18.37 -24.19 79.45
N GLU A 194 -19.13 -23.79 78.43
CA GLU A 194 -20.44 -24.37 78.14
C GLU A 194 -20.35 -25.87 77.82
N LEU A 195 -19.39 -26.26 76.97
CA LEU A 195 -19.20 -27.67 76.63
C LEU A 195 -18.85 -28.51 77.86
N LEU A 196 -17.97 -28.00 78.74
CA LEU A 196 -17.65 -28.68 80.01
C LEU A 196 -18.85 -28.73 80.96
N TYR A 197 -19.65 -27.68 81.03
CA TYR A 197 -20.88 -27.65 81.82
C TYR A 197 -21.89 -28.72 81.34
N TYR A 198 -22.12 -28.81 80.02
CA TYR A 198 -23.02 -29.82 79.45
C TYR A 198 -22.48 -31.26 79.62
N VAL A 199 -21.16 -31.45 79.60
CA VAL A 199 -20.54 -32.75 79.92
C VAL A 199 -20.79 -33.14 81.38
N GLN A 200 -20.60 -32.22 82.33
CA GLN A 200 -20.90 -32.47 83.74
C GLN A 200 -22.38 -32.77 83.97
N GLN A 201 -23.29 -32.02 83.33
CA GLN A 201 -24.73 -32.23 83.46
C GLN A 201 -25.18 -33.61 82.95
N ARG A 202 -24.56 -34.12 81.87
CA ARG A 202 -24.80 -35.49 81.36
C ARG A 202 -24.27 -36.60 82.27
N LEU A 203 -23.25 -36.33 83.09
CA LEU A 203 -22.74 -37.29 84.07
C LEU A 203 -23.62 -37.38 85.32
N PHE A 204 -24.31 -36.29 85.70
CA PHE A 204 -25.23 -36.24 86.85
C PHE A 204 -26.66 -36.74 86.57
N LEU A 205 -27.02 -36.95 85.29
CA LEU A 205 -28.32 -37.50 84.87
C LEU A 205 -28.27 -39.03 84.61
N ARG A 206 -27.23 -39.72 85.08
CA ARG A 206 -27.11 -41.17 85.09
C ARG A 206 -27.28 -41.74 86.49
#